data_AF-A0A381UHV2-F1
#
_entry.id   AF-A0A381UHV2-F1
#
_cell.length_a   1.000
_cell.length_b   1.000
_cell.length_c   1.000
_cell.angle_alpha   90.00
_cell.angle_beta   90.00
_cell.angle_gamma   90.00
#
_symmetry.space_group_name_H-M   'P 1'
#
loop_
_entity.id
_entity.type
_entity.pdbx_description
1 polymer ?
#
loop_
_entity_poly.entity_id
_entity_poly.type
_entity_poly.pdbx_seq_one_letter_code
_entity_poly.pdbx_strand_id
1 'polypeptide(L)'
;VWCLVFWAPLLYAPSVVEAGDLAELLGQTVARVQVLHAGVATDDQGILDLIETRTGQPLSLREVRESVTHLFTRGAYADVQVTALKTDGGIFLRYDLVPLGATGGVEIRGEFGLQRDELLGPLRRRFGRVVRPDQVPSAVTLLEEVYLAAGRFSARITPDTDGGRLVFDIDQGPVARIGHVDVRGVEEGDPERVLERLGVAEGAVYDPRQLEARLAEYEAEIRERRYYEARFRHNVSPSPDGRTVDLVLDIQTGSPVEIQVDGDLTNAPLDELVPVAREGSIDEDLLEDSSLRVEMYLRGLGYRDARVTHRRIVQAGLLSVVFAVDRGSEYRVGNVTITGQETVSVDDLAVRFGVFSGAPLVATDVDAGVLAIRSWYAERGHRDVQVVPRLAERYDEADDAGLGVVSVDVTVEIAEGSETTIGSVGFSGNGAFTASALAALVDAQIGVPYFAPRLAADRERLRAHYLNEGYETVQVDVVERFEDNGTTVNVMFQLIEGMQVVVDHVLVVGTNQVSPSTVRSEMTLHPGDPLGLDEVAETRRRLTALGLFRRIDIRELSH
;
A
#
# COMPACT_ATOMS: atom_id res chain seq x y z
N VAL A 1 -23.62 -31.73 -31.46
CA VAL A 1 -23.62 -32.27 -32.84
C VAL A 1 -22.25 -32.88 -33.07
N TRP A 2 -22.22 -34.17 -33.42
CA TRP A 2 -21.00 -34.95 -33.65
C TRP A 2 -20.19 -34.43 -34.84
N CYS A 3 -18.86 -34.55 -34.79
CA CYS A 3 -18.06 -34.99 -35.94
C CYS A 3 -16.69 -35.53 -35.51
N LEU A 4 -16.46 -36.80 -35.83
CA LEU A 4 -15.21 -37.56 -35.79
C LEU A 4 -14.40 -37.30 -37.06
N VAL A 5 -13.06 -37.29 -36.94
CA VAL A 5 -12.18 -37.85 -37.99
C VAL A 5 -11.08 -38.66 -37.30
N PHE A 6 -10.96 -39.91 -37.73
CA PHE A 6 -9.98 -40.92 -37.32
C PHE A 6 -9.18 -41.33 -38.56
N TRP A 7 -7.85 -41.50 -38.46
CA TRP A 7 -7.16 -42.68 -38.99
C TRP A 7 -5.76 -42.85 -38.38
N ALA A 8 -5.50 -44.10 -37.96
CA ALA A 8 -4.33 -44.65 -37.24
C ALA A 8 -3.36 -45.35 -38.26
N PRO A 9 -2.37 -46.21 -37.90
CA PRO A 9 -1.87 -46.66 -36.58
C PRO A 9 -0.32 -46.81 -36.47
N LEU A 10 0.23 -46.93 -35.25
CA LEU A 10 1.18 -48.02 -34.90
C LEU A 10 1.49 -48.02 -33.38
N LEU A 11 0.87 -49.00 -32.71
CA LEU A 11 1.34 -49.80 -31.57
C LEU A 11 2.47 -49.23 -30.67
N TYR A 12 2.10 -48.71 -29.50
CA TYR A 12 2.33 -49.34 -28.19
C TYR A 12 1.58 -48.51 -27.14
N ALA A 13 0.49 -49.04 -26.61
CA ALA A 13 -0.19 -48.46 -25.46
C ALA A 13 0.63 -48.73 -24.19
N PRO A 14 0.64 -47.78 -23.24
CA PRO A 14 0.27 -48.11 -21.89
C PRO A 14 -1.12 -47.55 -21.63
N SER A 15 -1.98 -48.46 -21.18
CA SER A 15 -3.32 -48.24 -20.66
C SER A 15 -3.41 -47.00 -19.75
N VAL A 16 -4.31 -46.09 -20.12
CA VAL A 16 -4.95 -45.17 -19.17
C VAL A 16 -5.76 -46.03 -18.21
N VAL A 17 -5.45 -45.95 -16.92
CA VAL A 17 -6.29 -46.59 -15.88
C VAL A 17 -7.51 -45.68 -15.70
N GLU A 18 -8.69 -46.21 -16.02
CA GLU A 18 -9.99 -45.64 -15.63
C GLU A 18 -10.06 -45.52 -14.10
N ALA A 19 -10.86 -44.57 -13.61
CA ALA A 19 -10.96 -44.15 -12.21
C ALA A 19 -11.58 -45.17 -11.20
N GLY A 20 -11.31 -46.47 -11.35
CA GLY A 20 -11.34 -47.47 -10.27
C GLY A 20 -10.05 -48.28 -10.39
N ASP A 21 -9.11 -48.33 -9.45
CA ASP A 21 -9.22 -48.44 -7.99
C ASP A 21 -8.09 -47.65 -7.31
N LEU A 22 -8.17 -46.31 -7.29
CA LEU A 22 -7.19 -45.51 -6.55
C LEU A 22 -7.17 -45.89 -5.06
N ALA A 23 -8.34 -46.22 -4.49
CA ALA A 23 -8.51 -46.63 -3.11
C ALA A 23 -7.78 -47.94 -2.76
N GLU A 24 -7.65 -48.88 -3.69
CA GLU A 24 -6.94 -50.14 -3.45
C GLU A 24 -5.42 -49.98 -3.48
N LEU A 25 -4.91 -48.92 -4.12
CA LEU A 25 -3.47 -48.62 -4.22
C LEU A 25 -2.95 -47.84 -3.01
N LEU A 26 -3.80 -47.09 -2.31
CA LEU A 26 -3.40 -46.33 -1.13
C LEU A 26 -2.87 -47.26 -0.03
N GLY A 27 -1.74 -46.88 0.57
CA GLY A 27 -1.10 -47.65 1.64
C GLY A 27 -0.18 -48.78 1.18
N GLN A 28 -0.17 -49.17 -0.09
CA GLN A 28 0.80 -50.15 -0.60
C GLN A 28 2.16 -49.50 -0.86
N THR A 29 3.25 -50.26 -0.70
CA THR A 29 4.62 -49.75 -0.82
C THR A 29 4.95 -49.30 -2.24
N VAL A 30 5.44 -48.07 -2.38
CA VAL A 30 6.00 -47.52 -3.61
C VAL A 30 7.33 -48.20 -3.90
N ALA A 31 7.37 -49.02 -4.95
CA ALA A 31 8.57 -49.73 -5.38
C ALA A 31 9.53 -48.85 -6.18
N ARG A 32 8.99 -47.84 -6.88
CA ARG A 32 9.78 -46.95 -7.72
C ARG A 32 9.00 -45.67 -8.05
N VAL A 33 9.68 -44.54 -7.98
CA VAL A 33 9.20 -43.24 -8.48
C VAL A 33 10.02 -42.85 -9.71
N GLN A 34 9.35 -42.39 -10.76
CA GLN A 34 10.00 -41.85 -11.96
C GLN A 34 9.36 -40.52 -12.33
N VAL A 35 10.20 -39.52 -12.57
CA VAL A 35 9.76 -38.22 -13.09
C VAL A 35 10.17 -38.14 -14.55
N LEU A 36 9.19 -37.87 -15.41
CA LEU A 36 9.36 -37.59 -16.81
C LEU A 36 9.21 -36.08 -17.01
N HIS A 37 10.26 -35.43 -17.52
CA HIS A 37 10.22 -34.04 -17.94
C HIS A 37 10.17 -34.00 -19.47
N ALA A 38 9.10 -33.44 -20.04
CA ALA A 38 8.87 -33.45 -21.48
C ALA A 38 8.93 -34.86 -22.11
N GLY A 39 8.43 -35.88 -21.38
CA GLY A 39 8.42 -37.28 -21.82
C GLY A 39 9.75 -38.03 -21.68
N VAL A 40 10.78 -37.42 -21.10
CA VAL A 40 12.10 -38.05 -20.86
C VAL A 40 12.37 -38.14 -19.36
N ALA A 41 12.94 -39.27 -18.90
CA ALA A 41 13.27 -39.44 -17.49
C ALA A 41 14.30 -38.40 -17.06
N THR A 42 14.03 -37.70 -15.97
CA THR A 42 14.92 -36.65 -15.44
C THR A 42 15.59 -37.11 -14.15
N ASP A 43 16.89 -36.84 -14.05
CA ASP A 43 17.71 -37.03 -12.85
C ASP A 43 18.05 -35.68 -12.18
N ASP A 44 17.39 -34.60 -12.61
CA ASP A 44 17.59 -33.24 -12.08
C ASP A 44 17.20 -33.19 -10.59
N GLN A 45 18.21 -33.05 -9.73
CA GLN A 45 18.03 -33.00 -8.28
C GLN A 45 17.09 -31.85 -7.87
N GLY A 46 17.14 -30.69 -8.54
CA GLY A 46 16.26 -29.58 -8.20
C GLY A 46 14.79 -29.81 -8.57
N ILE A 47 14.46 -30.80 -9.40
CA ILE A 47 13.08 -31.25 -9.67
C ILE A 47 12.72 -32.40 -8.73
N LEU A 48 13.64 -33.34 -8.53
CA LEU A 48 13.45 -34.49 -7.64
C LEU A 48 13.27 -34.07 -6.17
N ASP A 49 13.94 -33.01 -5.74
CA ASP A 49 13.81 -32.41 -4.40
C ASP A 49 12.40 -31.84 -4.15
N LEU A 50 11.59 -31.62 -5.20
CA LEU A 50 10.20 -31.17 -5.08
C LEU A 50 9.20 -32.33 -4.97
N ILE A 51 9.67 -33.58 -5.09
CA ILE A 51 8.83 -34.78 -5.03
C ILE A 51 8.87 -35.36 -3.61
N GLU A 52 7.72 -35.33 -2.94
CA GLU A 52 7.57 -35.86 -1.58
C GLU A 52 7.38 -37.37 -1.54
N THR A 53 6.88 -37.99 -2.63
CA THR A 53 6.71 -39.45 -2.68
C THR A 53 8.05 -40.16 -2.79
N ARG A 54 8.39 -41.03 -1.83
CA ARG A 54 9.67 -41.76 -1.82
C ARG A 54 9.50 -43.26 -2.06
N THR A 55 10.52 -43.84 -2.68
CA THR A 55 10.61 -45.29 -2.86
C THR A 55 10.76 -45.98 -1.49
N GLY A 56 9.99 -47.04 -1.26
CA GLY A 56 9.94 -47.80 0.00
C GLY A 56 8.85 -47.33 0.98
N GLN A 57 8.18 -46.22 0.73
CA GLN A 57 7.10 -45.71 1.57
C GLN A 57 5.71 -46.14 1.06
N PRO A 58 4.69 -46.24 1.91
CA PRO A 58 3.32 -46.50 1.47
C PRO A 58 2.80 -45.34 0.62
N LEU A 59 2.10 -45.63 -0.48
CA LEU A 59 1.53 -44.59 -1.33
C LEU A 59 0.49 -43.76 -0.57
N SER A 60 0.75 -42.45 -0.47
CA SER A 60 -0.12 -41.46 0.14
C SER A 60 -0.63 -40.45 -0.89
N LEU A 61 -1.94 -40.24 -0.95
CA LEU A 61 -2.52 -39.21 -1.81
C LEU A 61 -2.14 -37.79 -1.36
N ARG A 62 -1.82 -37.61 -0.07
CA ARG A 62 -1.33 -36.34 0.49
C ARG A 62 0.02 -35.97 -0.14
N GLU A 63 1.00 -36.87 -0.07
CA GLU A 63 2.35 -36.68 -0.62
C GLU A 63 2.32 -36.48 -2.15
N VAL A 64 1.41 -37.18 -2.84
CA VAL A 64 1.19 -36.95 -4.27
C VAL A 64 0.72 -35.53 -4.54
N ARG A 65 -0.27 -35.02 -3.79
CA ARG A 65 -0.78 -33.65 -3.92
C ARG A 65 0.27 -32.60 -3.54
N GLU A 66 1.09 -32.85 -2.52
CA GLU A 66 2.19 -31.97 -2.12
C GLU A 66 3.23 -31.87 -3.23
N SER A 67 3.68 -33.01 -3.77
CA SER A 67 4.58 -33.07 -4.92
C SER A 67 4.05 -32.27 -6.11
N VAL A 68 2.75 -32.46 -6.45
CA VAL A 68 2.09 -31.73 -7.54
C VAL A 68 2.03 -30.23 -7.24
N THR A 69 1.69 -29.85 -6.01
CA THR A 69 1.64 -28.44 -5.58
C THR A 69 3.01 -27.77 -5.64
N HIS A 70 4.07 -28.42 -5.16
CA HIS A 70 5.45 -27.93 -5.24
C HIS A 70 5.88 -27.72 -6.70
N LEU A 71 5.57 -28.68 -7.57
CA LEU A 71 5.85 -28.59 -9.00
C LEU A 71 5.08 -27.45 -9.68
N PHE A 72 3.78 -27.30 -9.43
CA PHE A 72 2.98 -26.21 -10.01
C PHE A 72 3.37 -24.83 -9.48
N THR A 73 3.69 -24.71 -8.19
CA THR A 73 4.10 -23.45 -7.56
C THR A 73 5.42 -22.91 -8.14
N ARG A 74 6.26 -23.79 -8.72
CA ARG A 74 7.43 -23.41 -9.50
C ARG A 74 7.08 -22.58 -10.74
N GLY A 75 5.84 -22.65 -11.23
CA GLY A 75 5.34 -21.89 -12.39
C GLY A 75 5.94 -22.33 -13.74
N ALA A 76 6.60 -23.49 -13.78
CA ALA A 76 7.35 -23.99 -14.95
C ALA A 76 6.60 -25.03 -15.79
N TYR A 77 5.45 -25.53 -15.32
CA TYR A 77 4.73 -26.66 -15.92
C TYR A 77 3.28 -26.27 -16.24
N ALA A 78 2.81 -26.54 -17.47
CA ALA A 78 1.42 -26.31 -17.90
C ALA A 78 0.48 -27.35 -17.33
N ASP A 79 1.00 -28.56 -17.16
CA ASP A 79 0.28 -29.69 -16.61
C ASP A 79 1.25 -30.62 -15.88
N VAL A 80 0.77 -31.26 -14.83
CA VAL A 80 1.50 -32.27 -14.04
C VAL A 80 0.57 -33.45 -13.88
N GLN A 81 0.82 -34.51 -14.62
CA GLN A 81 0.01 -35.72 -14.57
C GLN A 81 0.72 -36.76 -13.70
N VAL A 82 -0.04 -37.47 -12.87
CA VAL A 82 0.50 -38.53 -12.02
C VAL A 82 -0.20 -39.83 -12.35
N THR A 83 0.59 -40.85 -12.70
CA THR A 83 0.10 -42.20 -12.97
C THR A 83 0.67 -43.17 -11.94
N ALA A 84 -0.18 -44.00 -11.34
CA ALA A 84 0.22 -45.07 -10.43
C ALA A 84 -0.12 -46.43 -11.04
N LEU A 85 0.84 -47.36 -11.07
CA LEU A 85 0.67 -48.72 -11.58
C LEU A 85 1.11 -49.73 -10.53
N LYS A 86 0.25 -50.71 -10.24
CA LYS A 86 0.61 -51.85 -9.37
C LYS A 86 1.49 -52.83 -10.14
N THR A 87 2.63 -53.18 -9.57
CA THR A 87 3.56 -54.18 -10.10
C THR A 87 3.78 -55.30 -9.07
N ASP A 88 4.35 -56.42 -9.49
CA ASP A 88 4.64 -57.56 -8.61
C ASP A 88 5.57 -57.20 -7.43
N GLY A 89 6.32 -56.10 -7.55
CA GLY A 89 7.24 -55.58 -6.52
C GLY A 89 6.71 -54.39 -5.70
N GLY A 90 5.47 -53.94 -5.94
CA GLY A 90 4.87 -52.75 -5.31
C GLY A 90 4.39 -51.71 -6.33
N ILE A 91 4.18 -50.47 -5.91
CA ILE A 91 3.62 -49.42 -6.78
C ILE A 91 4.72 -48.68 -7.55
N PHE A 92 4.53 -48.55 -8.85
CA PHE A 92 5.29 -47.67 -9.71
C PHE A 92 4.54 -46.34 -9.89
N LEU A 93 5.12 -45.24 -9.40
CA LEU A 93 4.60 -43.89 -9.56
C LEU A 93 5.37 -43.15 -10.64
N ARG A 94 4.62 -42.53 -11.56
CA ARG A 94 5.16 -41.78 -12.67
C ARG A 94 4.57 -40.37 -12.66
N TYR A 95 5.44 -39.37 -12.56
CA TYR A 95 5.08 -37.96 -12.70
C TYR A 95 5.46 -37.51 -14.11
N ASP A 96 4.46 -37.16 -14.90
CA ASP A 96 4.60 -36.63 -16.25
C ASP A 96 4.49 -35.10 -16.18
N LEU A 97 5.64 -34.42 -16.20
CA LEU A 97 5.73 -32.96 -16.20
C LEU A 97 5.61 -32.48 -17.64
N VAL A 98 4.47 -31.85 -17.95
CA VAL A 98 4.29 -31.13 -19.20
C VAL A 98 4.83 -29.73 -18.98
N PRO A 99 5.98 -29.38 -19.60
CA PRO A 99 6.51 -28.02 -19.48
C PRO A 99 5.42 -27.05 -19.88
N LEU A 100 5.27 -25.97 -19.11
CA LEU A 100 4.55 -24.82 -19.61
C LEU A 100 5.38 -24.46 -20.81
N GLY A 101 4.83 -24.69 -22.02
CA GLY A 101 5.53 -24.46 -23.26
C GLY A 101 6.06 -23.06 -23.16
N ALA A 102 7.31 -22.94 -22.75
CA ALA A 102 7.83 -21.69 -22.29
C ALA A 102 7.99 -21.02 -23.61
N THR A 103 7.04 -20.17 -23.99
CA THR A 103 7.32 -19.13 -24.93
C THR A 103 8.47 -18.40 -24.28
N GLY A 104 9.70 -18.80 -24.65
CA GLY A 104 10.91 -18.13 -24.21
C GLY A 104 10.73 -16.64 -24.48
N GLY A 105 11.47 -15.83 -23.72
CA GLY A 105 11.20 -14.40 -23.55
C GLY A 105 10.67 -13.71 -24.82
N VAL A 106 9.67 -12.85 -24.64
CA VAL A 106 8.98 -12.17 -25.74
C VAL A 106 9.97 -11.57 -26.73
N GLU A 107 9.86 -11.97 -27.98
CA GLU A 107 10.60 -11.40 -29.10
C GLU A 107 9.69 -10.55 -29.96
N ILE A 108 10.29 -9.55 -30.62
CA ILE A 108 9.60 -8.66 -31.54
C ILE A 108 10.39 -8.70 -32.85
N ARG A 109 9.67 -8.92 -33.95
CA ARG A 109 10.20 -8.88 -35.32
C ARG A 109 9.36 -7.93 -36.18
N GLY A 110 9.83 -7.66 -37.38
CA GLY A 110 9.18 -6.74 -38.31
C GLY A 110 9.69 -5.30 -38.21
N GLU A 111 8.92 -4.38 -38.80
CA GLU A 111 9.21 -2.94 -38.81
C GLU A 111 8.51 -2.28 -37.64
N PHE A 112 9.12 -2.33 -36.46
CA PHE A 112 8.51 -1.80 -35.23
C PHE A 112 8.81 -0.29 -35.00
N GLY A 113 9.94 0.21 -35.51
CA GLY A 113 10.42 1.62 -35.50
C GLY A 113 10.31 2.46 -34.21
N LEU A 114 9.92 1.86 -33.09
CA LEU A 114 10.12 2.33 -31.72
C LEU A 114 11.32 1.61 -31.10
N GLN A 115 11.84 2.11 -29.98
CA GLN A 115 12.89 1.37 -29.28
C GLN A 115 12.32 0.08 -28.68
N ARG A 116 13.11 -1.00 -28.69
CA ARG A 116 12.67 -2.31 -28.18
C ARG A 116 12.19 -2.25 -26.73
N ASP A 117 12.81 -1.42 -25.88
CA ASP A 117 12.42 -1.30 -24.48
C ASP A 117 11.10 -0.53 -24.29
N GLU A 118 10.72 0.35 -25.21
CA GLU A 118 9.40 1.01 -25.19
C GLU A 118 8.27 0.02 -25.45
N LEU A 119 8.55 -1.07 -26.18
CA LEU A 119 7.58 -2.14 -26.46
C LEU A 119 7.62 -3.24 -25.39
N LEU A 120 8.83 -3.70 -25.04
CA LEU A 120 9.01 -4.80 -24.07
C LEU A 120 8.88 -4.36 -22.62
N GLY A 121 9.18 -3.10 -22.29
CA GLY A 121 9.10 -2.55 -20.94
C GLY A 121 7.68 -2.59 -20.34
N PRO A 122 6.66 -2.05 -21.04
CA PRO A 122 5.26 -2.16 -20.62
C PRO A 122 4.80 -3.61 -20.46
N LEU A 123 5.15 -4.49 -21.41
CA LEU A 123 4.84 -5.91 -21.34
C LEU A 123 5.46 -6.57 -20.09
N ARG A 124 6.73 -6.26 -19.80
CA ARG A 124 7.44 -6.78 -18.61
C ARG A 124 6.83 -6.30 -17.31
N ARG A 125 6.42 -5.02 -17.24
CA ARG A 125 5.77 -4.46 -16.05
C ARG A 125 4.41 -5.09 -15.79
N ARG A 126 3.62 -5.32 -16.85
CA ARG A 126 2.24 -5.84 -16.72
C ARG A 126 2.16 -7.36 -16.60
N PHE A 127 2.95 -8.09 -17.37
CA PHE A 127 2.87 -9.56 -17.50
C PHE A 127 4.09 -10.29 -16.95
N GLY A 128 5.18 -9.58 -16.63
CA GLY A 128 6.42 -10.19 -16.16
C GLY A 128 7.33 -10.65 -17.30
N ARG A 129 8.22 -11.61 -17.02
CA ARG A 129 9.23 -12.08 -18.00
C ARG A 129 8.67 -13.02 -19.07
N VAL A 130 7.51 -13.61 -18.83
CA VAL A 130 6.86 -14.60 -19.71
C VAL A 130 5.40 -14.19 -19.85
N VAL A 131 4.92 -14.10 -21.09
CA VAL A 131 3.50 -13.84 -21.38
C VAL A 131 2.84 -15.19 -21.64
N ARG A 132 1.85 -15.54 -20.82
CA ARG A 132 1.14 -16.80 -20.97
C ARG A 132 0.19 -16.78 -22.17
N PRO A 133 -0.17 -17.93 -22.77
CA PRO A 133 -1.09 -18.00 -23.90
C PRO A 133 -2.43 -17.29 -23.68
N ASP A 134 -3.00 -17.38 -22.47
CA ASP A 134 -4.24 -16.70 -22.07
C ASP A 134 -4.12 -15.17 -22.06
N GLN A 135 -2.91 -14.64 -21.92
CA GLN A 135 -2.63 -13.21 -21.79
C GLN A 135 -2.23 -12.55 -23.12
N VAL A 136 -2.01 -13.34 -24.18
CA VAL A 136 -1.56 -12.84 -25.48
C VAL A 136 -2.50 -11.76 -26.05
N PRO A 137 -3.85 -11.89 -26.03
CA PRO A 137 -4.73 -10.84 -26.52
C PRO A 137 -4.54 -9.51 -25.78
N SER A 138 -4.43 -9.55 -24.45
CA SER A 138 -4.19 -8.35 -23.64
C SER A 138 -2.81 -7.74 -23.88
N ALA A 139 -1.80 -8.56 -24.20
CA ALA A 139 -0.48 -8.09 -24.59
C ALA A 139 -0.50 -7.40 -25.96
N VAL A 140 -1.30 -7.90 -26.92
CA VAL A 140 -1.52 -7.23 -28.20
C VAL A 140 -2.19 -5.87 -27.99
N THR A 141 -3.27 -5.80 -27.23
CA THR A 141 -3.95 -4.52 -26.92
C THR A 141 -3.02 -3.51 -26.25
N LEU A 142 -2.18 -3.96 -25.31
CA LEU A 142 -1.19 -3.07 -24.68
C LEU A 142 -0.18 -2.52 -25.71
N LEU A 143 0.28 -3.34 -26.65
CA LEU A 143 1.18 -2.87 -27.71
C LEU A 143 0.47 -1.91 -28.67
N GLU A 144 -0.79 -2.17 -29.03
CA GLU A 144 -1.62 -1.26 -29.83
C GLU A 144 -1.74 0.11 -29.15
N GLU A 145 -2.01 0.14 -27.84
CA GLU A 145 -2.02 1.37 -27.04
C GLU A 145 -0.68 2.11 -27.06
N VAL A 146 0.45 1.38 -26.99
CA VAL A 146 1.79 1.99 -27.09
C VAL A 146 2.00 2.65 -28.46
N TYR A 147 1.55 2.02 -29.54
CA TYR A 147 1.64 2.60 -30.89
C TYR A 147 0.71 3.80 -31.07
N LEU A 148 -0.53 3.74 -30.54
CA LEU A 148 -1.45 4.87 -30.54
C LEU A 148 -0.84 6.07 -29.79
N ALA A 149 -0.26 5.84 -28.61
CA ALA A 149 0.45 6.86 -27.83
C ALA A 149 1.72 7.39 -28.51
N ALA A 150 2.24 6.70 -29.53
CA ALA A 150 3.35 7.14 -30.37
C ALA A 150 2.90 7.76 -31.71
N GLY A 151 1.59 7.98 -31.92
CA GLY A 151 1.04 8.58 -33.13
C GLY A 151 0.95 7.63 -34.33
N ARG A 152 0.92 6.32 -34.09
CA ARG A 152 0.89 5.27 -35.12
C ARG A 152 -0.44 4.53 -35.09
N PHE A 153 -1.40 5.02 -35.87
CA PHE A 153 -2.81 4.61 -35.80
C PHE A 153 -3.16 3.35 -36.62
N SER A 154 -2.27 2.91 -37.50
CA SER A 154 -2.49 1.73 -38.36
C SER A 154 -1.48 0.62 -38.08
N ALA A 155 -0.93 0.58 -36.86
CA ALA A 155 -0.05 -0.50 -36.44
C ALA A 155 -0.81 -1.84 -36.44
N ARG A 156 -0.15 -2.89 -36.94
CA ARG A 156 -0.64 -4.26 -36.92
C ARG A 156 0.32 -5.13 -36.14
N ILE A 157 -0.20 -5.83 -35.15
CA ILE A 157 0.57 -6.73 -34.29
C ILE A 157 -0.02 -8.13 -34.42
N THR A 158 0.78 -9.06 -34.94
CA THR A 158 0.38 -10.46 -35.10
C THR A 158 1.18 -11.32 -34.14
N PRO A 159 0.55 -11.98 -33.15
CA PRO A 159 1.24 -12.92 -32.29
C PRO A 159 1.50 -14.23 -33.04
N ASP A 160 2.72 -14.75 -32.92
CA ASP A 160 3.16 -16.02 -33.50
C ASP A 160 3.99 -16.80 -32.46
N THR A 161 4.17 -18.11 -32.68
CA THR A 161 5.00 -18.96 -31.83
C THR A 161 6.09 -19.62 -32.67
N ASP A 162 7.34 -19.19 -32.48
CA ASP A 162 8.51 -19.74 -33.20
C ASP A 162 9.47 -20.45 -32.24
N GLY A 163 9.65 -21.76 -32.43
CA GLY A 163 10.56 -22.57 -31.61
C GLY A 163 10.23 -22.56 -30.11
N GLY A 164 8.95 -22.38 -29.76
CA GLY A 164 8.53 -22.15 -28.37
C GLY A 164 8.97 -20.78 -27.85
N ARG A 165 8.92 -19.71 -28.63
CA ARG A 165 9.01 -18.32 -28.16
C ARG A 165 7.80 -17.55 -28.65
N LEU A 166 7.29 -16.63 -27.83
CA LEU A 166 6.21 -15.74 -28.26
C LEU A 166 6.86 -14.62 -29.07
N VAL A 167 6.53 -14.58 -30.35
CA VAL A 167 7.04 -13.57 -31.27
C VAL A 167 5.89 -12.67 -31.67
N PHE A 168 6.03 -11.38 -31.42
CA PHE A 168 5.14 -10.38 -32.00
C PHE A 168 5.73 -9.92 -33.33
N ASP A 169 5.06 -10.23 -34.42
CA ASP A 169 5.34 -9.65 -35.73
C ASP A 169 4.63 -8.31 -35.83
N ILE A 170 5.41 -7.23 -35.94
CA ILE A 170 4.88 -5.88 -35.88
C ILE A 170 5.16 -5.15 -37.18
N ASP A 171 4.08 -4.65 -37.76
CA ASP A 171 4.08 -3.59 -38.77
C ASP A 171 3.59 -2.31 -38.10
N GLN A 172 4.49 -1.39 -37.83
CA GLN A 172 4.19 -0.11 -37.16
C GLN A 172 3.26 0.81 -37.97
N GLY A 173 3.03 0.53 -39.25
CA GLY A 173 2.30 1.42 -40.15
C GLY A 173 2.99 2.77 -40.40
N PRO A 174 2.35 3.69 -41.14
CA PRO A 174 2.91 5.00 -41.41
C PRO A 174 3.01 5.84 -40.12
N VAL A 175 3.99 6.75 -40.11
CA VAL A 175 4.04 7.83 -39.12
C VAL A 175 3.01 8.89 -39.54
N ALA A 176 2.06 9.19 -38.65
CA ALA A 176 1.04 10.18 -38.94
C ALA A 176 1.63 11.58 -39.06
N ARG A 177 1.13 12.36 -40.02
CA ARG A 177 1.40 13.79 -40.17
C ARG A 177 0.14 14.59 -39.85
N ILE A 178 0.33 15.81 -39.40
CA ILE A 178 -0.79 16.71 -39.13
C ILE A 178 -1.39 17.13 -40.47
N GLY A 179 -2.67 16.81 -40.69
CA GLY A 179 -3.42 17.16 -41.89
C GLY A 179 -3.97 18.57 -41.78
N HIS A 180 -4.93 18.75 -40.87
CA HIS A 180 -5.52 20.03 -40.53
C HIS A 180 -5.43 20.33 -39.03
N VAL A 181 -5.32 21.60 -38.66
CA VAL A 181 -5.36 22.04 -37.25
C VAL A 181 -6.43 23.09 -37.03
N ASP A 182 -7.31 22.82 -36.06
CA ASP A 182 -8.33 23.75 -35.57
C ASP A 182 -7.97 24.18 -34.14
N VAL A 183 -7.98 25.48 -33.85
CA VAL A 183 -7.70 26.02 -32.51
C VAL A 183 -8.95 26.75 -32.01
N ARG A 184 -9.48 26.31 -30.87
CA ARG A 184 -10.68 26.85 -30.23
C ARG A 184 -10.33 27.49 -28.89
N GLY A 185 -11.17 28.42 -28.45
CA GLY A 185 -11.05 29.07 -27.13
C GLY A 185 -10.08 30.25 -27.06
N VAL A 186 -9.51 30.66 -28.19
CA VAL A 186 -8.56 31.78 -28.30
C VAL A 186 -9.19 33.01 -28.98
N GLU A 187 -8.67 34.20 -28.68
CA GLU A 187 -9.08 35.43 -29.37
C GLU A 187 -8.51 35.50 -30.80
N GLU A 188 -9.07 36.37 -31.65
CA GLU A 188 -8.70 36.47 -33.07
C GLU A 188 -7.23 36.93 -33.24
N GLY A 189 -6.38 36.09 -33.84
CA GLY A 189 -4.93 36.33 -34.01
C GLY A 189 -4.03 35.56 -33.01
N ASP A 190 -4.59 35.04 -31.93
CA ASP A 190 -3.89 34.13 -31.01
C ASP A 190 -3.67 32.68 -31.52
N PRO A 191 -4.46 32.12 -32.47
CA PRO A 191 -4.23 30.75 -32.96
C PRO A 191 -2.82 30.53 -33.48
N GLU A 192 -2.29 31.46 -34.29
CA GLU A 192 -0.94 31.33 -34.87
C GLU A 192 0.15 31.30 -33.81
N ARG A 193 0.00 32.11 -32.74
CA ARG A 193 0.94 32.15 -31.62
C ARG A 193 0.89 30.89 -30.79
N VAL A 194 -0.31 30.33 -30.58
CA VAL A 194 -0.47 29.02 -29.92
C VAL A 194 0.20 27.92 -30.74
N LEU A 195 -0.02 27.88 -32.05
CA LEU A 195 0.60 26.89 -32.93
C LEU A 195 2.13 27.02 -32.93
N GLU A 196 2.66 28.24 -32.99
CA GLU A 196 4.10 28.50 -32.90
C GLU A 196 4.67 28.04 -31.55
N ARG A 197 4.00 28.38 -30.43
CA ARG A 197 4.41 27.98 -29.06
C ARG A 197 4.41 26.48 -28.85
N LEU A 198 3.45 25.77 -29.46
CA LEU A 198 3.34 24.31 -29.40
C LEU A 198 4.20 23.61 -30.46
N GLY A 199 4.77 24.36 -31.42
CA GLY A 199 5.53 23.82 -32.54
C GLY A 199 4.69 22.90 -33.44
N VAL A 200 3.42 23.25 -33.63
CA VAL A 200 2.43 22.51 -34.42
C VAL A 200 2.26 23.20 -35.77
N ALA A 201 2.40 22.44 -36.86
CA ALA A 201 2.17 22.94 -38.21
C ALA A 201 1.57 21.85 -39.09
N GLU A 202 0.72 22.24 -40.04
CA GLU A 202 0.20 21.32 -41.06
C GLU A 202 1.36 20.71 -41.88
N GLY A 203 1.29 19.41 -42.13
CA GLY A 203 2.33 18.61 -42.78
C GLY A 203 3.47 18.13 -41.86
N ALA A 204 3.59 18.67 -40.63
CA ALA A 204 4.56 18.20 -39.64
C ALA A 204 4.26 16.77 -39.17
N VAL A 205 5.27 16.09 -38.63
CA VAL A 205 5.08 14.78 -37.99
C VAL A 205 4.28 14.96 -36.71
N TYR A 206 3.24 14.14 -36.51
CA TYR A 206 2.45 14.15 -35.29
C TYR A 206 3.13 13.31 -34.21
N ASP A 207 3.53 13.96 -33.11
CA ASP A 207 4.07 13.33 -31.92
C ASP A 207 3.17 13.67 -30.71
N PRO A 208 2.29 12.75 -30.28
CA PRO A 208 1.36 13.00 -29.18
C PRO A 208 2.10 13.33 -27.88
N ARG A 209 3.19 12.62 -27.56
CA ARG A 209 3.92 12.79 -26.30
C ARG A 209 4.54 14.18 -26.22
N GLN A 210 5.15 14.63 -27.32
CA GLN A 210 5.72 15.96 -27.40
C GLN A 210 4.64 17.05 -27.34
N LEU A 211 3.50 16.85 -28.02
CA LEU A 211 2.38 17.79 -27.98
C LEU A 211 1.79 17.91 -26.57
N GLU A 212 1.52 16.78 -25.90
CA GLU A 212 1.02 16.75 -24.53
C GLU A 212 1.95 17.47 -23.55
N ALA A 213 3.26 17.21 -23.64
CA ALA A 213 4.25 17.89 -22.80
C ALA A 213 4.24 19.41 -23.03
N ARG A 214 4.25 19.86 -24.28
CA ARG A 214 4.23 21.30 -24.61
C ARG A 214 2.92 21.97 -24.22
N LEU A 215 1.78 21.28 -24.36
CA LEU A 215 0.48 21.77 -23.91
C LEU A 215 0.46 21.93 -22.39
N ALA A 216 0.95 20.93 -21.64
CA ALA A 216 1.02 21.00 -20.18
C ALA A 216 1.96 22.12 -19.69
N GLU A 217 3.13 22.28 -20.32
CA GLU A 217 4.06 23.39 -20.02
C GLU A 217 3.42 24.75 -20.32
N TYR A 218 2.68 24.87 -21.43
CA TYR A 218 2.00 26.09 -21.79
C TYR A 218 0.83 26.40 -20.84
N GLU A 219 0.06 25.38 -20.44
CA GLU A 219 -1.00 25.53 -19.43
C GLU A 219 -0.44 26.01 -18.08
N ALA A 220 0.68 25.43 -17.63
CA ALA A 220 1.36 25.86 -16.41
C ALA A 220 1.85 27.31 -16.48
N GLU A 221 2.49 27.71 -17.59
CA GLU A 221 2.95 29.09 -17.83
C GLU A 221 1.80 30.11 -17.76
N ILE A 222 0.62 29.73 -18.27
CA ILE A 222 -0.57 30.58 -18.23
C ILE A 222 -1.15 30.64 -16.81
N ARG A 223 -1.19 29.52 -16.08
CA ARG A 223 -1.62 29.48 -14.67
C ARG A 223 -0.73 30.33 -13.77
N GLU A 224 0.58 30.35 -13.98
CA GLU A 224 1.53 31.22 -13.25
C GLU A 224 1.21 32.72 -13.42
N ARG A 225 0.55 33.10 -14.51
CA ARG A 225 0.10 34.48 -14.78
C ARG A 225 -1.26 34.81 -14.18
N ARG A 226 -1.72 34.00 -13.21
CA ARG A 226 -3.00 34.09 -12.49
C ARG A 226 -4.22 33.57 -13.25
N TYR A 227 -4.05 32.85 -14.35
CA TYR A 227 -5.16 32.22 -15.08
C TYR A 227 -5.36 30.79 -14.59
N TYR A 228 -5.76 30.63 -13.33
CA TYR A 228 -5.80 29.32 -12.67
C TYR A 228 -6.89 28.38 -13.21
N GLU A 229 -7.87 28.91 -13.93
CA GLU A 229 -8.90 28.11 -14.63
C GLU A 229 -8.42 27.58 -15.99
N ALA A 230 -7.19 27.91 -16.41
CA ALA A 230 -6.67 27.50 -17.70
C ALA A 230 -6.67 25.97 -17.82
N ARG A 231 -7.25 25.45 -18.90
CA ARG A 231 -7.38 24.03 -19.21
C ARG A 231 -7.20 23.84 -20.71
N PHE A 232 -6.11 23.22 -21.11
CA PHE A 232 -5.77 23.00 -22.51
C PHE A 232 -5.97 21.53 -22.84
N ARG A 233 -6.75 21.26 -23.89
CA ARG A 233 -7.07 19.91 -24.34
C ARG A 233 -6.77 19.79 -25.81
N HIS A 234 -6.55 18.54 -26.23
CA HIS A 234 -6.46 18.22 -27.64
C HIS A 234 -7.32 17.00 -27.95
N ASN A 235 -7.77 16.92 -29.18
CA ASN A 235 -8.42 15.73 -29.73
C ASN A 235 -7.89 15.50 -31.14
N VAL A 236 -7.78 14.23 -31.54
CA VAL A 236 -7.29 13.84 -32.86
C VAL A 236 -8.25 12.91 -33.57
N SER A 237 -8.42 13.14 -34.87
CA SER A 237 -9.16 12.26 -35.77
C SER A 237 -8.19 11.70 -36.82
N PRO A 238 -7.72 10.44 -36.67
CA PRO A 238 -6.84 9.84 -37.67
C PRO A 238 -7.61 9.48 -38.94
N SER A 239 -6.93 9.64 -40.07
CA SER A 239 -7.38 9.13 -41.37
C SER A 239 -7.45 7.59 -41.38
N PRO A 240 -8.31 6.97 -42.22
CA PRO A 240 -8.43 5.51 -42.29
C PRO A 240 -7.13 4.77 -42.64
N ASP A 241 -6.20 5.44 -43.32
CA ASP A 241 -4.89 4.86 -43.67
C ASP A 241 -3.77 5.22 -42.67
N GLY A 242 -4.11 5.97 -41.60
CA GLY A 242 -3.21 6.36 -40.52
C GLY A 242 -2.10 7.33 -40.93
N ARG A 243 -2.13 7.89 -42.14
CA ARG A 243 -1.06 8.77 -42.65
C ARG A 243 -1.22 10.21 -42.19
N THR A 244 -2.45 10.65 -42.00
CA THR A 244 -2.77 12.00 -41.52
C THR A 244 -3.66 11.98 -40.28
N VAL A 245 -3.55 13.01 -39.45
CA VAL A 245 -4.45 13.30 -38.33
C VAL A 245 -4.97 14.72 -38.43
N ASP A 246 -6.26 14.89 -38.19
CA ASP A 246 -6.84 16.21 -37.95
C ASP A 246 -6.80 16.49 -36.45
N LEU A 247 -6.19 17.61 -36.06
CA LEU A 247 -5.93 17.99 -34.68
C LEU A 247 -6.85 19.15 -34.29
N VAL A 248 -7.57 18.99 -33.19
CA VAL A 248 -8.35 20.08 -32.57
C VAL A 248 -7.71 20.41 -31.23
N LEU A 249 -7.26 21.65 -31.07
CA LEU A 249 -6.75 22.20 -29.82
C LEU A 249 -7.83 23.06 -29.18
N ASP A 250 -8.21 22.75 -27.94
CA ASP A 250 -9.16 23.50 -27.14
C ASP A 250 -8.41 24.20 -26.01
N ILE A 251 -8.18 25.50 -26.17
CA ILE A 251 -7.35 26.33 -25.29
C ILE A 251 -8.28 27.23 -24.49
N GLN A 252 -8.74 26.76 -23.33
CA GLN A 252 -9.58 27.55 -22.43
C GLN A 252 -8.69 28.22 -21.39
N THR A 253 -8.47 29.53 -21.48
CA THR A 253 -7.60 30.26 -20.53
C THR A 253 -8.35 30.70 -19.27
N GLY A 254 -9.65 30.98 -19.36
CA GLY A 254 -10.44 31.52 -18.26
C GLY A 254 -10.12 32.99 -17.95
N SER A 255 -10.55 33.48 -16.79
CA SER A 255 -10.29 34.86 -16.35
C SER A 255 -9.03 34.93 -15.46
N PRO A 256 -8.27 36.04 -15.48
CA PRO A 256 -7.25 36.27 -14.46
C PRO A 256 -7.89 36.33 -13.08
N VAL A 257 -7.21 35.75 -12.10
CA VAL A 257 -7.70 35.62 -10.73
C VAL A 257 -7.01 36.59 -9.80
N GLU A 258 -7.80 37.21 -8.93
CA GLU A 258 -7.30 38.00 -7.80
C GLU A 258 -7.87 37.45 -6.49
N ILE A 259 -7.01 37.26 -5.49
CA ILE A 259 -7.44 36.92 -4.14
C ILE A 259 -7.67 38.21 -3.37
N GLN A 260 -8.86 38.34 -2.78
CA GLN A 260 -9.23 39.46 -1.93
C GLN A 260 -9.66 38.94 -0.56
N VAL A 261 -9.38 39.71 0.48
CA VAL A 261 -9.82 39.41 1.84
C VAL A 261 -10.74 40.54 2.29
N ASP A 262 -11.95 40.17 2.71
CA ASP A 262 -12.93 41.06 3.32
C ASP A 262 -12.94 40.80 4.83
N GLY A 263 -12.17 41.60 5.56
CA GLY A 263 -11.87 41.43 6.98
C GLY A 263 -10.41 41.76 7.27
N ASP A 264 -10.04 41.85 8.54
CA ASP A 264 -8.64 42.07 8.91
C ASP A 264 -7.90 40.71 8.82
N LEU A 265 -6.71 40.69 8.22
CA LEU A 265 -5.72 39.58 8.24
C LEU A 265 -4.29 40.14 8.22
N THR A 266 -4.08 41.36 8.75
CA THR A 266 -2.85 42.16 8.59
C THR A 266 -1.53 41.43 8.93
N ASN A 267 -1.54 40.41 9.80
CA ASN A 267 -0.35 39.64 10.21
C ASN A 267 -0.37 38.17 9.76
N ALA A 268 -1.35 37.77 8.95
CA ALA A 268 -1.51 36.40 8.52
C ALA A 268 -0.63 36.10 7.29
N PRO A 269 0.05 34.94 7.21
CA PRO A 269 0.80 34.53 6.04
C PRO A 269 -0.16 34.08 4.92
N LEU A 270 -0.78 35.05 4.24
CA LEU A 270 -1.88 34.79 3.31
C LEU A 270 -1.49 33.84 2.16
N ASP A 271 -0.24 33.87 1.72
CA ASP A 271 0.33 32.99 0.69
C ASP A 271 0.45 31.53 1.15
N GLU A 272 0.67 31.29 2.44
CA GLU A 272 0.61 29.96 3.04
C GLU A 272 -0.83 29.51 3.31
N LEU A 273 -1.68 30.45 3.74
CA LEU A 273 -3.07 30.18 4.12
C LEU A 273 -3.99 29.97 2.90
N VAL A 274 -3.73 30.69 1.80
CA VAL A 274 -4.49 30.63 0.55
C VAL A 274 -3.52 30.40 -0.61
N PRO A 275 -3.07 29.16 -0.83
CA PRO A 275 -1.93 28.87 -1.70
C PRO A 275 -2.28 28.74 -3.18
N VAL A 276 -3.33 29.44 -3.63
CA VAL A 276 -3.83 29.43 -5.01
C VAL A 276 -2.71 29.72 -6.03
N ALA A 277 -1.85 30.70 -5.75
CA ALA A 277 -0.74 31.05 -6.64
C ALA A 277 0.35 29.97 -6.71
N ARG A 278 0.62 29.30 -5.59
CA ARG A 278 1.64 28.25 -5.49
C ARG A 278 1.17 26.94 -6.10
N GLU A 279 -0.10 26.59 -5.90
CA GLU A 279 -0.74 25.40 -6.47
C GLU A 279 -1.14 25.61 -7.95
N GLY A 280 -1.26 26.87 -8.39
CA GLY A 280 -1.72 27.21 -9.74
C GLY A 280 -3.17 26.79 -10.01
N SER A 281 -4.01 26.69 -8.99
CA SER A 281 -5.40 26.21 -9.08
C SER A 281 -6.35 27.03 -8.20
N ILE A 282 -7.63 27.04 -8.57
CA ILE A 282 -8.76 27.55 -7.78
C ILE A 282 -9.91 26.53 -7.72
N ASP A 283 -9.58 25.25 -7.78
CA ASP A 283 -10.57 24.18 -7.59
C ASP A 283 -11.27 24.34 -6.23
N GLU A 284 -12.53 23.93 -6.13
CA GLU A 284 -13.37 24.21 -4.96
C GLU A 284 -12.78 23.64 -3.67
N ASP A 285 -12.29 22.39 -3.73
CA ASP A 285 -11.61 21.72 -2.60
C ASP A 285 -10.46 22.57 -2.04
N LEU A 286 -9.66 23.20 -2.92
CA LEU A 286 -8.56 24.07 -2.50
C LEU A 286 -9.06 25.34 -1.80
N LEU A 287 -10.16 25.93 -2.27
CA LEU A 287 -10.74 27.13 -1.67
C LEU A 287 -11.43 26.84 -0.33
N GLU A 288 -12.10 25.69 -0.21
CA GLU A 288 -12.65 25.19 1.05
C GLU A 288 -11.54 24.92 2.07
N ASP A 289 -10.49 24.20 1.67
CA ASP A 289 -9.31 23.95 2.51
C ASP A 289 -8.62 25.25 2.94
N SER A 290 -8.51 26.21 2.02
CA SER A 290 -7.95 27.55 2.33
C SER A 290 -8.82 28.29 3.34
N SER A 291 -10.15 28.25 3.18
CA SER A 291 -11.09 28.88 4.13
C SER A 291 -10.94 28.27 5.52
N LEU A 292 -10.90 26.93 5.61
CA LEU A 292 -10.68 26.22 6.85
C LEU A 292 -9.32 26.55 7.46
N ARG A 293 -8.26 26.66 6.66
CA ARG A 293 -6.91 26.98 7.14
C ARG A 293 -6.83 28.38 7.73
N VAL A 294 -7.47 29.38 7.11
CA VAL A 294 -7.58 30.74 7.67
C VAL A 294 -8.39 30.71 8.97
N GLU A 295 -9.51 29.97 9.00
CA GLU A 295 -10.33 29.81 10.20
C GLU A 295 -9.55 29.16 11.35
N MET A 296 -8.82 28.07 11.08
CA MET A 296 -7.97 27.39 12.06
C MET A 296 -6.82 28.27 12.54
N TYR A 297 -6.21 29.05 11.65
CA TYR A 297 -5.18 30.04 12.01
C TYR A 297 -5.73 31.06 13.02
N LEU A 298 -6.91 31.62 12.75
CA LEU A 298 -7.56 32.57 13.66
C LEU A 298 -7.93 31.93 15.00
N ARG A 299 -8.46 30.69 14.98
CA ARG A 299 -8.75 29.95 16.22
C ARG A 299 -7.50 29.68 17.06
N GLY A 300 -6.35 29.43 16.42
CA GLY A 300 -5.05 29.31 17.09
C GLY A 300 -4.57 30.61 17.74
N LEU A 301 -5.11 31.77 17.32
CA LEU A 301 -4.87 33.08 17.94
C LEU A 301 -5.90 33.46 19.01
N GLY A 302 -6.85 32.56 19.34
CA GLY A 302 -7.87 32.79 20.36
C GLY A 302 -9.20 33.33 19.81
N TYR A 303 -9.35 33.50 18.50
CA TYR A 303 -10.62 33.87 17.87
C TYR A 303 -11.53 32.63 17.74
N ARG A 304 -12.07 32.17 18.87
CA ARG A 304 -12.88 30.94 18.96
C ARG A 304 -14.03 30.90 17.95
N ASP A 305 -14.73 32.02 17.80
CA ASP A 305 -15.95 32.14 17.00
C ASP A 305 -15.66 32.55 15.55
N ALA A 306 -14.38 32.53 15.14
CA ALA A 306 -13.99 32.86 13.77
C ALA A 306 -14.71 31.97 12.75
N ARG A 307 -15.12 32.61 11.65
CA ARG A 307 -15.74 31.99 10.48
C ARG A 307 -15.15 32.59 9.24
N VAL A 308 -14.76 31.73 8.31
CA VAL A 308 -14.23 32.15 7.01
C VAL A 308 -15.06 31.50 5.93
N THR A 309 -15.55 32.33 5.02
CA THR A 309 -16.24 31.87 3.81
C THR A 309 -15.55 32.45 2.59
N HIS A 310 -15.71 31.82 1.45
CA HIS A 310 -15.21 32.36 0.19
C HIS A 310 -16.34 32.52 -0.81
N ARG A 311 -16.18 33.46 -1.74
CA ARG A 311 -17.12 33.68 -2.84
C ARG A 311 -16.39 34.14 -4.09
N ARG A 312 -16.90 33.73 -5.25
CA ARG A 312 -16.38 34.09 -6.57
C ARG A 312 -17.18 35.24 -7.15
N ILE A 313 -16.51 36.32 -7.56
CA ILE A 313 -17.13 37.50 -8.15
C ILE A 313 -16.44 37.79 -9.48
N VAL A 314 -17.20 37.73 -10.59
CA VAL A 314 -16.69 38.08 -11.92
C VAL A 314 -17.11 39.50 -12.26
N GLN A 315 -16.15 40.39 -12.45
CA GLN A 315 -16.39 41.79 -12.82
C GLN A 315 -15.37 42.25 -13.86
N ALA A 316 -15.86 42.85 -14.96
CA ALA A 316 -15.02 43.39 -16.03
C ALA A 316 -13.94 42.43 -16.57
N GLY A 317 -14.21 41.12 -16.59
CA GLY A 317 -13.27 40.09 -17.04
C GLY A 317 -12.22 39.66 -16.02
N LEU A 318 -12.29 40.15 -14.78
CA LEU A 318 -11.48 39.68 -13.64
C LEU A 318 -12.32 38.76 -12.75
N LEU A 319 -11.74 37.65 -12.31
CA LEU A 319 -12.34 36.75 -11.32
C LEU A 319 -11.73 37.04 -9.94
N SER A 320 -12.49 37.68 -9.05
CA SER A 320 -12.09 37.89 -7.67
C SER A 320 -12.59 36.75 -6.79
N VAL A 321 -11.68 36.07 -6.10
CA VAL A 321 -12.01 35.14 -5.02
C VAL A 321 -11.91 35.89 -3.70
N VAL A 322 -13.06 36.20 -3.11
CA VAL A 322 -13.16 37.00 -1.89
C VAL A 322 -13.32 36.07 -0.70
N PHE A 323 -12.33 36.06 0.20
CA PHE A 323 -12.43 35.41 1.51
C PHE A 323 -13.04 36.40 2.50
N ALA A 324 -14.29 36.18 2.87
CA ALA A 324 -14.99 36.94 3.89
C ALA A 324 -14.67 36.36 5.27
N VAL A 325 -14.02 37.16 6.10
CA VAL A 325 -13.49 36.77 7.42
C VAL A 325 -14.29 37.49 8.49
N ASP A 326 -15.06 36.72 9.25
CA ASP A 326 -15.61 37.15 10.53
C ASP A 326 -14.72 36.59 11.63
N ARG A 327 -13.98 37.45 12.32
CA ARG A 327 -13.07 37.02 13.39
C ARG A 327 -13.81 36.73 14.71
N GLY A 328 -14.95 37.37 14.96
CA GLY A 328 -15.55 37.40 16.30
C GLY A 328 -14.63 38.02 17.37
N SER A 329 -14.93 37.74 18.64
CA SER A 329 -14.15 38.22 19.78
C SER A 329 -12.85 37.44 19.98
N GLU A 330 -11.84 38.11 20.54
CA GLU A 330 -10.60 37.45 20.96
C GLU A 330 -10.78 36.89 22.37
N TYR A 331 -10.63 35.57 22.53
CA TYR A 331 -10.72 34.92 23.84
C TYR A 331 -9.32 34.69 24.40
N ARG A 332 -9.10 35.15 25.63
CA ARG A 332 -7.85 34.93 26.36
C ARG A 332 -8.09 34.19 27.66
N VAL A 333 -7.11 33.41 28.07
CA VAL A 333 -7.10 32.73 29.36
C VAL A 333 -6.98 33.77 30.46
N GLY A 334 -7.98 33.83 31.33
CA GLY A 334 -7.98 34.61 32.57
C GLY A 334 -7.19 33.89 33.66
N ASN A 335 -7.84 33.58 34.78
CA ASN A 335 -7.21 32.81 35.85
C ASN A 335 -7.28 31.31 35.55
N VAL A 336 -6.21 30.59 35.84
CA VAL A 336 -6.18 29.12 35.77
C VAL A 336 -6.16 28.57 37.20
N THR A 337 -7.17 27.78 37.56
CA THR A 337 -7.29 27.18 38.89
C THR A 337 -7.43 25.66 38.76
N ILE A 338 -6.66 24.90 39.52
CA ILE A 338 -6.78 23.44 39.59
C ILE A 338 -7.25 23.06 40.99
N THR A 339 -8.30 22.26 41.08
CA THR A 339 -8.93 21.85 42.35
C THR A 339 -9.15 20.34 42.40
N GLY A 340 -9.32 19.80 43.60
CA GLY A 340 -9.64 18.38 43.82
C GLY A 340 -8.44 17.43 43.78
N GLN A 341 -7.23 17.94 43.55
CA GLN A 341 -6.00 17.18 43.79
C GLN A 341 -5.79 16.96 45.30
N GLU A 342 -5.29 15.79 45.67
CA GLU A 342 -4.90 15.43 47.05
C GLU A 342 -3.43 15.02 47.15
N THR A 343 -2.88 14.40 46.09
CA THR A 343 -1.58 13.73 46.12
C THR A 343 -0.45 14.51 45.44
N VAL A 344 -0.75 15.63 44.75
CA VAL A 344 0.18 16.28 43.79
C VAL A 344 0.21 17.79 43.96
N SER A 345 1.37 18.43 43.82
CA SER A 345 1.40 19.88 43.85
C SER A 345 0.61 20.50 42.68
N VAL A 346 -0.11 21.60 42.96
CA VAL A 346 -0.84 22.35 41.93
C VAL A 346 0.10 22.86 40.84
N ASP A 347 1.33 23.26 41.21
CA ASP A 347 2.32 23.77 40.28
C ASP A 347 2.76 22.71 39.26
N ASP A 348 2.96 21.46 39.70
CA ASP A 348 3.31 20.35 38.79
C ASP A 348 2.17 20.04 37.81
N LEU A 349 0.92 20.13 38.26
CA LEU A 349 -0.26 19.95 37.41
C LEU A 349 -0.47 21.11 36.46
N ALA A 350 -0.19 22.35 36.89
CA ALA A 350 -0.29 23.54 36.04
C ALA A 350 0.70 23.48 34.87
N VAL A 351 1.95 23.05 35.12
CA VAL A 351 2.95 22.85 34.05
C VAL A 351 2.48 21.80 33.05
N ARG A 352 1.83 20.72 33.51
CA ARG A 352 1.30 19.65 32.64
C ARG A 352 0.06 20.07 31.87
N PHE A 353 -0.77 20.93 32.47
CA PHE A 353 -1.94 21.49 31.82
C PHE A 353 -1.55 22.34 30.61
N GLY A 354 -0.42 23.06 30.69
CA GLY A 354 0.15 23.78 29.55
C GLY A 354 -0.63 25.02 29.10
N VAL A 355 -1.79 25.29 29.70
CA VAL A 355 -2.58 26.50 29.46
C VAL A 355 -2.30 27.51 30.57
N PHE A 356 -1.83 28.69 30.18
CA PHE A 356 -1.38 29.74 31.11
C PHE A 356 -2.21 31.01 31.00
N SER A 357 -2.31 31.75 32.10
CA SER A 357 -2.97 33.06 32.13
C SER A 357 -2.37 34.03 31.10
N GLY A 358 -3.23 34.77 30.41
CA GLY A 358 -2.89 35.75 29.38
C GLY A 358 -2.69 35.17 27.98
N ALA A 359 -2.55 33.84 27.84
CA ALA A 359 -2.45 33.18 26.55
C ALA A 359 -3.79 33.24 25.77
N PRO A 360 -3.76 33.12 24.43
CA PRO A 360 -4.97 32.87 23.66
C PRO A 360 -5.70 31.62 24.17
N LEU A 361 -7.04 31.69 24.27
CA LEU A 361 -7.84 30.53 24.62
C LEU A 361 -8.06 29.66 23.38
N VAL A 362 -7.33 28.56 23.30
CA VAL A 362 -7.48 27.56 22.24
C VAL A 362 -8.06 26.28 22.84
N ALA A 363 -9.21 25.83 22.31
CA ALA A 363 -9.91 24.65 22.84
C ALA A 363 -9.04 23.38 22.80
N THR A 364 -8.26 23.19 21.72
CA THR A 364 -7.36 22.05 21.57
C THR A 364 -6.27 22.00 22.63
N ASP A 365 -5.79 23.16 23.10
CA ASP A 365 -4.75 23.22 24.13
C ASP A 365 -5.33 22.86 25.50
N VAL A 366 -6.57 23.27 25.79
CA VAL A 366 -7.31 22.86 26.99
C VAL A 366 -7.53 21.35 26.99
N ASP A 367 -8.01 20.79 25.87
CA ASP A 367 -8.25 19.35 25.73
C ASP A 367 -6.94 18.54 25.86
N ALA A 368 -5.86 19.03 25.25
CA ALA A 368 -4.53 18.43 25.37
C ALA A 368 -4.02 18.47 26.82
N GLY A 369 -4.21 19.60 27.52
CA GLY A 369 -3.86 19.75 28.93
C GLY A 369 -4.64 18.80 29.83
N VAL A 370 -5.96 18.67 29.62
CA VAL A 370 -6.83 17.71 30.33
C VAL A 370 -6.33 16.29 30.11
N LEU A 371 -6.03 15.91 28.87
CA LEU A 371 -5.50 14.59 28.55
C LEU A 371 -4.12 14.35 29.17
N ALA A 372 -3.25 15.36 29.20
CA ALA A 372 -1.92 15.26 29.81
C ALA A 372 -2.01 14.99 31.32
N ILE A 373 -2.88 15.72 32.03
CA ILE A 373 -3.15 15.47 33.46
C ILE A 373 -3.73 14.06 33.64
N ARG A 374 -4.74 13.69 32.85
CA ARG A 374 -5.41 12.39 32.95
C ARG A 374 -4.42 11.23 32.75
N SER A 375 -3.58 11.31 31.71
CA SER A 375 -2.56 10.31 31.43
C SER A 375 -1.53 10.20 32.54
N TRP A 376 -1.11 11.34 33.12
CA TRP A 376 -0.16 11.37 34.23
C TRP A 376 -0.67 10.64 35.48
N TYR A 377 -1.96 10.82 35.80
CA TYR A 377 -2.63 10.10 36.89
C TYR A 377 -2.82 8.62 36.55
N ALA A 378 -3.24 8.31 35.32
CA ALA A 378 -3.42 6.93 34.86
C ALA A 378 -2.12 6.11 34.92
N GLU A 379 -0.97 6.70 34.56
CA GLU A 379 0.35 6.06 34.68
C GLU A 379 0.73 5.69 36.12
N ARG A 380 0.10 6.35 37.10
CA ARG A 380 0.28 6.14 38.55
C ARG A 380 -0.81 5.28 39.17
N GLY A 381 -1.64 4.62 38.38
CA GLY A 381 -2.64 3.68 38.89
C GLY A 381 -4.02 4.29 39.12
N HIS A 382 -4.21 5.59 38.91
CA HIS A 382 -5.51 6.24 39.04
C HIS A 382 -6.36 5.99 37.79
N ARG A 383 -6.95 4.79 37.70
CA ARG A 383 -7.73 4.36 36.53
C ARG A 383 -8.96 5.22 36.31
N ASP A 384 -9.67 5.52 37.38
CA ASP A 384 -10.98 6.17 37.35
C ASP A 384 -10.87 7.70 37.49
N VAL A 385 -9.67 8.25 37.27
CA VAL A 385 -9.43 9.69 37.33
C VAL A 385 -10.35 10.43 36.36
N GLN A 386 -11.02 11.46 36.88
CA GLN A 386 -11.83 12.38 36.10
C GLN A 386 -11.18 13.76 36.14
N VAL A 387 -10.99 14.35 34.97
CA VAL A 387 -10.44 15.70 34.82
C VAL A 387 -11.45 16.48 33.98
N VAL A 388 -12.13 17.42 34.61
CA VAL A 388 -13.22 18.19 33.99
C VAL A 388 -12.83 19.66 33.92
N PRO A 389 -12.62 20.23 32.72
CA PRO A 389 -12.42 21.66 32.58
C PRO A 389 -13.76 22.39 32.66
N ARG A 390 -13.79 23.51 33.38
CA ARG A 390 -14.89 24.48 33.41
C ARG A 390 -14.37 25.83 32.97
N LEU A 391 -15.03 26.39 31.96
CA LEU A 391 -14.71 27.68 31.37
C LEU A 391 -15.77 28.69 31.81
N ALA A 392 -15.34 29.78 32.43
CA ALA A 392 -16.22 30.87 32.85
C ALA A 392 -15.78 32.17 32.18
N GLU A 393 -16.61 32.68 31.27
CA GLU A 393 -16.36 33.95 30.60
C GLU A 393 -16.58 35.10 31.60
N ARG A 394 -15.58 35.98 31.70
CA ARG A 394 -15.67 37.24 32.43
C ARG A 394 -15.83 38.36 31.42
N TYR A 395 -17.00 38.97 31.45
CA TYR A 395 -17.27 40.19 30.70
C TYR A 395 -16.83 41.37 31.57
N ASP A 396 -15.80 42.09 31.16
CA ASP A 396 -15.49 43.38 31.77
C ASP A 396 -16.51 44.41 31.27
N GLU A 397 -17.19 45.10 32.19
CA GLU A 397 -18.28 46.07 31.91
C GLU A 397 -17.83 47.28 31.05
N ALA A 398 -16.55 47.38 30.69
CA ALA A 398 -15.99 48.49 29.91
C ALA A 398 -16.00 48.26 28.37
N ASP A 399 -16.26 47.04 27.89
CA ASP A 399 -16.12 46.67 26.46
C ASP A 399 -17.46 46.68 25.69
N ASP A 400 -18.19 47.80 25.74
CA ASP A 400 -19.47 48.06 25.02
C ASP A 400 -19.28 48.27 23.49
N ALA A 401 -18.20 47.77 22.90
CA ALA A 401 -17.84 47.98 21.49
C ALA A 401 -17.80 46.71 20.62
N GLY A 402 -18.09 45.53 21.17
CA GLY A 402 -18.25 44.29 20.38
C GLY A 402 -17.00 43.76 19.67
N LEU A 403 -15.82 44.31 19.98
CA LEU A 403 -14.49 43.89 19.49
C LEU A 403 -13.52 43.64 20.67
N GLY A 404 -14.08 43.41 21.85
CA GLY A 404 -13.35 43.31 23.11
C GLY A 404 -12.63 41.96 23.28
N VAL A 405 -11.58 41.99 24.09
CA VAL A 405 -10.87 40.78 24.53
C VAL A 405 -11.70 40.15 25.65
N VAL A 406 -12.27 38.97 25.40
CA VAL A 406 -13.03 38.23 26.41
C VAL A 406 -12.06 37.40 27.25
N SER A 407 -11.95 37.72 28.53
CA SER A 407 -11.17 36.93 29.48
C SER A 407 -11.98 35.73 29.96
N VAL A 408 -11.40 34.53 29.93
CA VAL A 408 -12.07 33.29 30.33
C VAL A 408 -11.29 32.60 31.44
N ASP A 409 -11.87 32.51 32.63
CA ASP A 409 -11.28 31.73 33.71
C ASP A 409 -11.43 30.24 33.42
N VAL A 410 -10.34 29.50 33.61
CA VAL A 410 -10.26 28.06 33.40
C VAL A 410 -10.11 27.40 34.76
N THR A 411 -11.12 26.63 35.17
CA THR A 411 -11.06 25.80 36.39
C THR A 411 -10.99 24.34 35.99
N VAL A 412 -9.92 23.64 36.36
CA VAL A 412 -9.78 22.20 36.15
C VAL A 412 -10.11 21.49 37.45
N GLU A 413 -11.24 20.79 37.45
CA GLU A 413 -11.65 19.98 38.59
C GLU A 413 -11.18 18.54 38.39
N ILE A 414 -10.42 18.03 39.37
CA ILE A 414 -9.87 16.69 39.34
C ILE A 414 -10.57 15.86 40.42
N ALA A 415 -11.07 14.68 40.03
CA ALA A 415 -11.40 13.62 40.97
C ALA A 415 -10.41 12.48 40.71
N GLU A 416 -9.39 12.35 41.58
CA GLU A 416 -8.28 11.42 41.38
C GLU A 416 -8.75 9.97 41.29
N GLY A 417 -9.76 9.61 42.08
CA GLY A 417 -10.18 8.22 42.24
C GLY A 417 -9.15 7.39 43.01
N SER A 418 -9.47 6.12 43.26
CA SER A 418 -8.59 5.21 43.98
C SER A 418 -7.35 4.86 43.17
N GLU A 419 -6.20 4.76 43.83
CA GLU A 419 -4.99 4.18 43.24
C GLU A 419 -5.16 2.66 43.11
N THR A 420 -5.04 2.15 41.89
CA THR A 420 -5.07 0.71 41.60
C THR A 420 -3.66 0.20 41.35
N THR A 421 -3.26 -0.84 42.07
CA THR A 421 -2.00 -1.56 41.86
C THR A 421 -2.24 -2.99 41.37
N ILE A 422 -1.25 -3.58 40.73
CA ILE A 422 -1.32 -4.97 40.29
C ILE A 422 -1.11 -5.88 41.51
N GLY A 423 -2.12 -6.70 41.84
CA GLY A 423 -2.08 -7.64 42.96
C GLY A 423 -1.50 -9.01 42.59
N SER A 424 -1.72 -9.44 41.35
CA SER A 424 -1.13 -10.64 40.80
C SER A 424 -0.97 -10.56 39.29
N VAL A 425 0.05 -11.24 38.77
CA VAL A 425 0.28 -11.46 37.35
C VAL A 425 0.34 -12.96 37.11
N GLY A 426 -0.57 -13.46 36.28
CA GLY A 426 -0.66 -14.86 35.91
C GLY A 426 -0.52 -15.06 34.40
N PHE A 427 -0.15 -16.28 34.03
CA PHE A 427 -0.10 -16.74 32.64
C PHE A 427 -0.91 -18.04 32.55
N SER A 428 -1.67 -18.20 31.48
CA SER A 428 -2.42 -19.41 31.19
C SER A 428 -2.36 -19.75 29.71
N GLY A 429 -2.40 -21.05 29.40
CA GLY A 429 -2.21 -21.53 28.04
C GLY A 429 -0.76 -21.52 27.56
N ASN A 430 0.20 -21.16 28.43
CA ASN A 430 1.64 -21.18 28.16
C ASN A 430 2.24 -22.60 28.31
N GLY A 431 1.94 -23.50 27.38
CA GLY A 431 2.50 -24.85 27.36
C GLY A 431 3.96 -24.89 26.90
N ALA A 432 4.34 -23.99 26.00
CA ALA A 432 5.68 -23.93 25.40
C ALA A 432 6.72 -23.28 26.33
N PHE A 433 6.31 -22.27 27.11
CA PHE A 433 7.21 -21.49 27.96
C PHE A 433 6.78 -21.49 29.40
N THR A 434 7.76 -21.50 30.32
CA THR A 434 7.47 -21.40 31.75
C THR A 434 6.91 -20.03 32.11
N ALA A 435 5.99 -19.97 33.08
CA ALA A 435 5.44 -18.70 33.55
C ALA A 435 6.52 -17.73 34.07
N SER A 436 7.62 -18.24 34.64
CA SER A 436 8.76 -17.41 35.06
C SER A 436 9.53 -16.78 33.89
N ALA A 437 9.64 -17.48 32.76
CA ALA A 437 10.28 -16.93 31.56
C ALA A 437 9.42 -15.81 30.96
N LEU A 438 8.10 -16.02 30.88
CA LEU A 438 7.17 -14.99 30.40
C LEU A 438 7.09 -13.79 31.35
N ALA A 439 7.16 -14.01 32.66
CA ALA A 439 7.20 -12.94 33.66
C ALA A 439 8.44 -12.03 33.53
N ALA A 440 9.55 -12.54 32.99
CA ALA A 440 10.75 -11.74 32.75
C ALA A 440 10.67 -10.85 31.50
N LEU A 441 9.71 -11.11 30.60
CA LEU A 441 9.50 -10.34 29.36
C LEU A 441 8.52 -9.17 29.52
N VAL A 442 7.77 -9.15 30.62
CA VAL A 442 6.74 -8.12 30.89
C VAL A 442 7.17 -7.17 32.00
N ASP A 443 6.69 -5.93 31.91
CA ASP A 443 6.88 -4.90 32.93
C ASP A 443 5.84 -5.00 34.05
N ALA A 444 4.71 -5.66 33.80
CA ALA A 444 3.68 -5.93 34.80
C ALA A 444 4.23 -6.77 35.96
N GLN A 445 4.21 -6.21 37.17
CA GLN A 445 4.66 -6.86 38.40
C GLN A 445 3.77 -6.50 39.58
N ILE A 446 3.78 -7.36 40.61
CA ILE A 446 3.02 -7.12 41.84
C ILE A 446 3.47 -5.80 42.49
N GLY A 447 2.51 -4.97 42.90
CA GLY A 447 2.73 -3.68 43.53
C GLY A 447 3.03 -2.54 42.57
N VAL A 448 3.19 -2.80 41.27
CA VAL A 448 3.30 -1.75 40.25
C VAL A 448 1.92 -1.14 39.99
N PRO A 449 1.81 0.20 39.82
CA PRO A 449 0.55 0.83 39.48
C PRO A 449 -0.04 0.30 38.17
N TYR A 450 -1.35 0.06 38.17
CA TYR A 450 -2.07 -0.41 37.00
C TYR A 450 -2.09 0.67 35.91
N PHE A 451 -1.69 0.30 34.69
CA PHE A 451 -1.74 1.19 33.54
C PHE A 451 -2.02 0.36 32.28
N ALA A 452 -3.22 0.51 31.71
CA ALA A 452 -3.66 -0.32 30.59
C ALA A 452 -2.73 -0.28 29.36
N PRO A 453 -2.17 0.88 28.95
CA PRO A 453 -1.21 0.91 27.85
C PRO A 453 0.07 0.11 28.10
N ARG A 454 0.52 -0.01 29.36
CA ARG A 454 1.66 -0.89 29.72
C ARG A 454 1.30 -2.36 29.51
N LEU A 455 0.11 -2.78 29.92
CA LEU A 455 -0.35 -4.16 29.72
C LEU A 455 -0.53 -4.50 28.23
N ALA A 456 -0.98 -3.54 27.42
CA ALA A 456 -1.06 -3.70 25.98
C ALA A 456 0.33 -3.88 25.35
N ALA A 457 1.34 -3.14 25.82
CA ALA A 457 2.73 -3.32 25.41
C ALA A 457 3.32 -4.65 25.87
N ASP A 458 3.02 -5.09 27.10
CA ASP A 458 3.38 -6.42 27.61
C ASP A 458 2.81 -7.55 26.74
N ARG A 459 1.53 -7.45 26.40
CA ARG A 459 0.85 -8.38 25.48
C ARG A 459 1.57 -8.48 24.14
N GLU A 460 1.97 -7.34 23.56
CA GLU A 460 2.67 -7.32 22.28
C GLU A 460 4.08 -7.91 22.39
N ARG A 461 4.81 -7.63 23.48
CA ARG A 461 6.11 -8.26 23.75
C ARG A 461 6.01 -9.78 23.85
N LEU A 462 5.02 -10.29 24.55
CA LEU A 462 4.75 -11.73 24.64
C LEU A 462 4.40 -12.30 23.27
N ARG A 463 3.49 -11.66 22.53
CA ARG A 463 3.10 -12.09 21.18
C ARG A 463 4.31 -12.16 20.25
N ALA A 464 5.13 -11.11 20.23
CA ALA A 464 6.33 -11.06 19.42
C ALA A 464 7.32 -12.19 19.77
N HIS A 465 7.52 -12.46 21.07
CA HIS A 465 8.36 -13.57 21.50
C HIS A 465 7.88 -14.92 20.95
N TYR A 466 6.58 -15.22 21.06
CA TYR A 466 6.00 -16.45 20.52
C TYR A 466 6.07 -16.54 18.99
N LEU A 467 5.81 -15.44 18.28
CA LEU A 467 5.96 -15.39 16.82
C LEU A 467 7.40 -15.66 16.37
N ASN A 468 8.38 -15.18 17.11
CA ASN A 468 9.79 -15.47 16.86
C ASN A 468 10.18 -16.92 17.16
N GLU A 469 9.40 -17.60 18.00
CA GLU A 469 9.60 -19.01 18.35
C GLU A 469 8.74 -19.95 17.49
N GLY A 470 8.23 -19.46 16.35
CA GLY A 470 7.50 -20.24 15.35
C GLY A 470 6.00 -20.42 15.61
N TYR A 471 5.42 -19.73 16.60
CA TYR A 471 3.99 -19.82 16.89
C TYR A 471 3.18 -18.77 16.11
N GLU A 472 3.00 -18.97 14.82
CA GLU A 472 2.39 -17.98 13.90
C GLU A 472 0.95 -17.58 14.25
N THR A 473 0.20 -18.53 14.78
CA THR A 473 -1.23 -18.36 15.10
C THR A 473 -1.45 -17.91 16.54
N VAL A 474 -0.38 -17.53 17.25
CA VAL A 474 -0.46 -17.14 18.65
C VAL A 474 -1.45 -15.99 18.86
N GLN A 475 -2.30 -16.15 19.87
CA GLN A 475 -3.15 -15.10 20.39
C GLN A 475 -2.80 -14.88 21.85
N VAL A 476 -2.64 -13.62 22.23
CA VAL A 476 -2.36 -13.21 23.60
C VAL A 476 -3.42 -12.20 23.97
N ASP A 477 -4.22 -12.54 24.97
CA ASP A 477 -5.24 -11.66 25.56
C ASP A 477 -4.87 -11.33 27.00
N VAL A 478 -5.32 -10.17 27.47
CA VAL A 478 -5.14 -9.73 28.86
C VAL A 478 -6.50 -9.71 29.52
N VAL A 479 -6.68 -10.56 30.53
CA VAL A 479 -7.89 -10.59 31.36
C VAL A 479 -7.60 -9.89 32.68
N GLU A 480 -8.31 -8.81 32.91
CA GLU A 480 -8.19 -7.97 34.10
C GLU A 480 -9.36 -8.25 35.05
N ARG A 481 -9.05 -8.62 36.29
CA ARG A 481 -10.06 -8.81 37.35
C ARG A 481 -9.77 -7.86 38.50
N PHE A 482 -10.57 -6.81 38.58
CA PHE A 482 -10.52 -5.84 39.66
C PHE A 482 -11.19 -6.41 40.92
N GLU A 483 -10.62 -6.13 42.09
CA GLU A 483 -11.29 -6.38 43.37
C GLU A 483 -12.43 -5.38 43.59
N ASP A 484 -13.40 -5.74 44.44
CA ASP A 484 -14.57 -4.90 44.74
C ASP A 484 -14.19 -3.51 45.31
N ASN A 485 -13.01 -3.42 45.94
CA ASN A 485 -12.46 -2.18 46.49
C ASN A 485 -11.80 -1.26 45.42
N GLY A 486 -11.58 -1.76 44.20
CA GLY A 486 -10.93 -1.04 43.09
C GLY A 486 -9.44 -0.73 43.27
N THR A 487 -8.83 -1.08 44.40
CA THR A 487 -7.41 -0.77 44.72
C THR A 487 -6.43 -1.78 44.15
N THR A 488 -6.92 -2.97 43.80
CA THR A 488 -6.08 -4.07 43.35
C THR A 488 -6.68 -4.69 42.09
N VAL A 489 -5.83 -4.98 41.11
CA VAL A 489 -6.19 -5.72 39.90
C VAL A 489 -5.36 -6.98 39.74
N ASN A 490 -6.02 -8.07 39.43
CA ASN A 490 -5.39 -9.32 39.08
C ASN A 490 -5.33 -9.42 37.55
N VAL A 491 -4.13 -9.47 37.01
CA VAL A 491 -3.86 -9.52 35.57
C VAL A 491 -3.54 -10.95 35.19
N MET A 492 -4.26 -11.49 34.21
CA MET A 492 -4.01 -12.81 33.65
C MET A 492 -3.77 -12.68 32.14
N PHE A 493 -2.55 -12.99 31.70
CA PHE A 493 -2.27 -13.18 30.28
C PHE A 493 -2.80 -14.55 29.87
N GLN A 494 -3.74 -14.58 28.94
CA GLN A 494 -4.30 -15.80 28.36
C GLN A 494 -3.70 -15.99 26.98
N LEU A 495 -3.03 -17.12 26.78
CA LEU A 495 -2.34 -17.45 25.55
C LEU A 495 -3.06 -18.61 24.86
N ILE A 496 -3.24 -18.47 23.57
CA ILE A 496 -3.55 -19.58 22.67
C ILE A 496 -2.33 -19.70 21.76
N GLU A 497 -1.40 -20.58 22.11
CA GLU A 497 -0.10 -20.69 21.44
C GLU A 497 -0.24 -21.11 19.98
N GLY A 498 -1.20 -21.99 19.68
CA GLY A 498 -1.32 -22.62 18.37
C GLY A 498 -0.25 -23.70 18.15
N MET A 499 -0.06 -24.10 16.90
CA MET A 499 0.99 -25.05 16.54
C MET A 499 2.31 -24.32 16.32
N GLN A 500 3.40 -24.92 16.79
CA GLN A 500 4.74 -24.45 16.46
C GLN A 500 5.08 -24.87 15.03
N VAL A 501 5.38 -23.89 14.19
CA VAL A 501 5.88 -24.07 12.83
C VAL A 501 7.41 -24.07 12.90
N VAL A 502 8.00 -25.15 12.40
CA VAL A 502 9.44 -25.29 12.24
C VAL A 502 9.79 -25.31 10.77
N VAL A 503 10.98 -24.83 10.45
CA VAL A 503 11.51 -24.86 9.09
C VAL A 503 11.87 -26.31 8.76
N ASP A 504 11.10 -26.98 7.91
CA ASP A 504 11.47 -28.34 7.47
C ASP A 504 12.69 -28.29 6.54
N HIS A 505 12.61 -27.50 5.48
CA HIS A 505 13.71 -27.28 4.55
C HIS A 505 13.63 -25.90 3.92
N VAL A 506 14.77 -25.39 3.41
CA VAL A 506 14.80 -24.11 2.69
C VAL A 506 15.21 -24.31 1.24
N LEU A 507 14.28 -23.99 0.35
CA LEU A 507 14.49 -24.01 -1.09
C LEU A 507 15.04 -22.67 -1.58
N VAL A 508 16.25 -22.69 -2.14
CA VAL A 508 16.85 -21.52 -2.78
C VAL A 508 16.65 -21.64 -4.29
N VAL A 509 15.87 -20.73 -4.86
CA VAL A 509 15.57 -20.70 -6.30
C VAL A 509 16.04 -19.39 -6.94
N GLY A 510 16.39 -19.44 -8.23
CA GLY A 510 16.75 -18.25 -9.02
C GLY A 510 18.22 -17.81 -8.92
N THR A 511 19.09 -18.59 -8.29
CA THR A 511 20.53 -18.34 -8.14
C THR A 511 21.35 -18.87 -9.33
N ASN A 512 21.16 -18.31 -10.52
CA ASN A 512 21.83 -18.81 -11.74
C ASN A 512 23.32 -18.41 -11.85
N GLN A 513 23.73 -17.34 -11.16
CA GLN A 513 25.10 -16.79 -11.23
C GLN A 513 25.81 -16.76 -9.86
N VAL A 514 25.11 -17.15 -8.80
CA VAL A 514 25.63 -17.14 -7.43
C VAL A 514 25.51 -18.55 -6.89
N SER A 515 26.57 -19.05 -6.23
CA SER A 515 26.51 -20.37 -5.62
C SER A 515 25.39 -20.43 -4.57
N PRO A 516 24.55 -21.48 -4.55
CA PRO A 516 23.58 -21.69 -3.47
C PRO A 516 24.21 -21.68 -2.07
N SER A 517 25.49 -22.05 -1.93
CA SER A 517 26.22 -21.99 -0.67
C SER A 517 26.41 -20.58 -0.12
N THR A 518 26.56 -19.57 -0.99
CA THR A 518 26.71 -18.16 -0.62
C THR A 518 25.40 -17.57 -0.11
N VAL A 519 24.26 -18.03 -0.64
CA VAL A 519 22.96 -17.64 -0.10
C VAL A 519 22.76 -18.29 1.26
N ARG A 520 23.02 -19.60 1.37
CA ARG A 520 22.87 -20.33 2.63
C ARG A 520 23.75 -19.80 3.76
N SER A 521 24.95 -19.29 3.47
CA SER A 521 25.83 -18.72 4.50
C SER A 521 25.31 -17.41 5.11
N GLU A 522 24.45 -16.69 4.40
CA GLU A 522 23.84 -15.44 4.87
C GLU A 522 22.47 -15.63 5.53
N MET A 523 21.93 -16.84 5.45
CA MET A 523 20.67 -17.18 6.08
C MET A 523 20.86 -17.42 7.58
N THR A 524 19.89 -16.97 8.37
CA THR A 524 19.83 -17.26 9.81
C THR A 524 18.83 -18.35 10.14
N LEU A 525 17.89 -18.65 9.24
CA LEU A 525 16.95 -19.76 9.35
C LEU A 525 17.59 -21.06 8.85
N HIS A 526 17.61 -22.09 9.70
CA HIS A 526 18.08 -23.42 9.33
C HIS A 526 16.97 -24.45 9.41
N PRO A 527 17.05 -25.54 8.62
CA PRO A 527 16.20 -26.72 8.80
C PRO A 527 16.22 -27.20 10.25
N GLY A 528 15.04 -27.36 10.84
CA GLY A 528 14.81 -27.76 12.23
C GLY A 528 14.61 -26.59 13.21
N ASP A 529 14.96 -25.35 12.84
CA ASP A 529 14.73 -24.18 13.67
C ASP A 529 13.24 -23.76 13.64
N PRO A 530 12.70 -23.14 14.69
CA PRO A 530 11.39 -22.48 14.60
C PRO A 530 11.37 -21.40 13.53
N LEU A 531 10.21 -21.21 12.87
CA LEU A 531 10.08 -20.15 11.89
C LEU A 531 9.87 -18.79 12.57
N GLY A 532 10.98 -18.14 12.94
CA GLY A 532 10.96 -16.83 13.60
C GLY A 532 10.88 -15.65 12.63
N LEU A 533 10.03 -14.65 12.95
CA LEU A 533 9.86 -13.46 12.12
C LEU A 533 11.13 -12.59 12.07
N ASP A 534 11.83 -12.48 13.19
CA ASP A 534 13.10 -11.72 13.27
C ASP A 534 14.19 -12.37 12.42
N GLU A 535 14.30 -13.69 12.41
CA GLU A 535 15.25 -14.44 11.59
C GLU A 535 14.93 -14.30 10.10
N VAL A 536 13.65 -14.30 9.71
CA VAL A 536 13.23 -14.00 8.31
C VAL A 536 13.67 -12.59 7.92
N ALA A 537 13.41 -11.60 8.78
CA ALA A 537 13.76 -10.20 8.53
C ALA A 537 15.29 -10.00 8.44
N GLU A 538 16.04 -10.63 9.34
CA GLU A 538 17.50 -10.61 9.38
C GLU A 538 18.12 -11.29 8.15
N THR A 539 17.62 -12.47 7.76
CA THR A 539 18.03 -13.15 6.53
C THR A 539 17.84 -12.23 5.31
N ARG A 540 16.68 -11.58 5.20
CA ARG A 540 16.41 -10.62 4.11
C ARG A 540 17.39 -9.45 4.14
N ARG A 541 17.68 -8.91 5.32
CA ARG A 541 18.62 -7.79 5.50
C ARG A 541 20.04 -8.17 5.05
N ARG A 542 20.55 -9.32 5.48
CA ARG A 542 21.89 -9.84 5.10
C ARG A 542 22.01 -10.07 3.61
N LEU A 543 21.03 -10.74 3.00
CA LEU A 543 21.01 -10.96 1.56
C LEU A 543 20.95 -9.65 0.76
N THR A 544 20.21 -8.65 1.26
CA THR A 544 20.15 -7.32 0.63
C THR A 544 21.48 -6.59 0.74
N ALA A 545 22.15 -6.69 1.88
CA ALA A 545 23.44 -6.04 2.13
C ALA A 545 24.57 -6.52 1.21
N LEU A 546 24.48 -7.75 0.68
CA LEU A 546 25.43 -8.26 -0.30
C LEU A 546 25.41 -7.48 -1.63
N GLY A 547 24.32 -6.80 -1.96
CA GLY A 547 24.16 -6.08 -3.24
C GLY A 547 24.15 -6.97 -4.49
N LEU A 548 24.08 -8.30 -4.32
CA LEU A 548 24.14 -9.27 -5.42
C LEU A 548 22.76 -9.54 -6.07
N PHE A 549 21.67 -9.18 -5.39
CA PHE A 549 20.31 -9.53 -5.80
C PHE A 549 19.47 -8.29 -6.09
N ARG A 550 18.76 -8.30 -7.22
CA ARG A 550 17.82 -7.22 -7.60
C ARG A 550 16.51 -7.27 -6.81
N ARG A 551 16.07 -8.47 -6.44
CA ARG A 551 14.84 -8.73 -5.69
C ARG A 551 15.02 -9.99 -4.87
N ILE A 552 14.62 -9.93 -3.61
CA ILE A 552 14.63 -11.05 -2.66
C ILE A 552 13.18 -11.22 -2.19
N ASP A 553 12.66 -12.44 -2.29
CA ASP A 553 11.30 -12.80 -1.88
C ASP A 553 11.42 -14.09 -1.06
N ILE A 554 10.88 -14.07 0.16
CA ILE A 554 10.90 -15.22 1.09
C ILE A 554 9.43 -15.55 1.31
N ARG A 555 9.04 -16.77 0.92
CA ARG A 555 7.66 -17.24 1.02
C ARG A 555 7.65 -18.54 1.80
N GLU A 556 6.65 -18.65 2.66
CA GLU A 556 6.28 -19.89 3.29
C GLU A 556 5.56 -20.79 2.28
N LEU A 557 5.85 -22.09 2.32
CA LEU A 557 5.14 -23.12 1.57
C LEU A 557 4.55 -24.10 2.58
N SER A 558 3.34 -23.80 3.05
CA SER A 558 2.61 -24.65 3.97
C SER A 558 2.13 -25.91 3.24
N HIS A 559 2.34 -27.09 3.83
CA HIS A 559 1.94 -28.40 3.30
C HIS A 559 1.17 -29.21 4.34
#